data_AF-A0A4Y9SZE8-F1
#
_entry.id   AF-A0A4Y9SZE8-F1
#
_cell.length_a   1.000
_cell.length_b   1.000
_cell.length_c   1.000
_cell.angle_alpha   90.00
_cell.angle_beta   90.00
_cell.angle_gamma   90.00
#
_symmetry.space_group_name_H-M   'P 1'
#
loop_
_entity.id
_entity.type
_entity.pdbx_description
1 polymer ?
#
loop_
_entity_poly.entity_id
_entity_poly.type
_entity_poly.pdbx_seq_one_letter_code
_entity_poly.pdbx_strand_id
1 'polypeptide(L)'
;QVIQVAQDMAARRAMARDLALRTAGPIALLAPLLALAVWWAVSGSLAPVERVRRQLAKRQADDLSPVNAGALPDEVRPMVDELNLLFERVRQAFEAQQHFVADAAHELRSPLAALKLQLQGLQRAGTE
;
A
#
# COMPACT_ATOMS: atom_id res chain seq x y z
N GLN A 1 46.41 -53.32 37.30
CA GLN A 1 47.00 -52.09 36.73
C GLN A 1 46.96 -52.24 35.22
N VAL A 2 45.99 -51.63 34.55
CA VAL A 2 45.82 -51.78 33.10
C VAL A 2 46.38 -50.52 32.46
N ILE A 3 47.50 -50.66 31.76
CA ILE A 3 48.12 -49.58 31.01
C ILE A 3 47.21 -49.31 29.82
N GLN A 4 46.41 -48.24 29.88
CA GLN A 4 45.77 -47.67 28.69
C GLN A 4 46.88 -46.99 27.87
N VAL A 5 47.63 -47.81 27.15
CA VAL A 5 48.64 -47.40 26.18
C VAL A 5 47.95 -46.54 25.12
N ALA A 6 48.34 -45.26 25.08
CA ALA A 6 48.31 -44.37 23.93
C ALA A 6 47.31 -44.74 22.82
N GLN A 7 46.00 -44.59 23.06
CA GLN A 7 45.09 -44.46 21.93
C GLN A 7 45.43 -43.11 21.30
N ASP A 8 45.99 -43.14 20.09
CA ASP A 8 46.46 -41.94 19.40
C ASP A 8 45.33 -40.90 19.37
N MET A 9 45.51 -39.82 20.15
CA MET A 9 44.53 -38.75 20.26
C MET A 9 44.27 -38.11 18.89
N ALA A 10 45.22 -38.22 17.96
CA ALA A 10 45.04 -37.83 16.56
C ALA A 10 44.02 -38.72 15.85
N ALA A 11 44.03 -40.04 16.07
CA ALA A 11 43.05 -40.96 15.49
C ALA A 11 41.63 -40.71 16.03
N ARG A 12 41.46 -40.47 17.34
CA ARG A 12 40.16 -40.08 17.92
C ARG A 12 39.64 -38.76 17.36
N ARG A 13 40.51 -37.75 17.22
CA ARG A 13 40.13 -36.44 16.64
C ARG A 13 39.78 -36.55 15.16
N ALA A 14 40.49 -37.40 14.40
CA ALA A 14 40.18 -37.64 13.00
C ALA A 14 38.80 -38.28 12.82
N MET A 15 38.47 -39.30 13.62
CA MET A 15 37.14 -39.93 13.62
C MET A 15 36.04 -38.95 14.06
N ALA A 16 36.27 -38.18 15.12
CA ALA A 16 35.33 -37.17 15.58
C ALA A 16 35.08 -36.08 14.53
N ARG A 17 36.13 -35.64 13.82
CA ARG A 17 36.03 -34.65 12.74
C ARG A 17 35.29 -35.21 11.52
N ASP A 18 35.55 -36.44 11.12
CA ASP A 18 34.81 -37.08 10.01
C ASP A 18 33.33 -37.23 10.35
N LEU A 19 33.01 -37.67 11.57
CA LEU A 19 31.63 -37.77 12.02
C LEU A 19 30.94 -36.39 12.13
N ALA A 20 31.67 -35.38 12.60
CA ALA A 20 31.17 -34.00 12.66
C ALA A 20 30.94 -33.42 11.26
N LEU A 21 31.84 -33.65 10.31
CA LEU A 21 31.66 -33.17 8.93
C LEU A 21 30.53 -33.92 8.20
N ARG A 22 30.36 -35.22 8.44
CA ARG A 22 29.24 -36.00 7.89
C ARG A 22 27.88 -35.55 8.41
N THR A 23 27.81 -35.08 9.66
CA THR A 23 26.56 -34.65 10.29
C THR A 23 26.30 -33.15 10.11
N ALA A 24 27.29 -32.30 10.39
CA ALA A 24 27.18 -30.84 10.31
C ALA A 24 27.42 -30.29 8.91
N GLY A 25 28.14 -31.00 8.04
CA GLY A 25 28.41 -30.56 6.66
C GLY A 25 27.15 -30.31 5.84
N PRO A 26 26.20 -31.26 5.76
CA PRO A 26 24.93 -31.05 5.08
C PRO A 26 24.15 -29.86 5.64
N ILE A 27 24.12 -29.68 6.96
CA ILE A 27 23.42 -28.57 7.63
C ILE A 27 24.08 -27.23 7.29
N ALA A 28 25.41 -27.17 7.35
CA ALA A 28 26.19 -25.98 7.04
C ALA A 28 26.04 -25.54 5.57
N LEU A 29 25.73 -26.49 4.67
CA LEU A 29 25.45 -26.21 3.26
C LEU A 29 23.98 -25.87 3.01
N LEU A 30 23.04 -26.55 3.68
CA LEU A 30 21.59 -26.29 3.59
C LEU A 30 21.20 -24.93 4.20
N ALA A 31 21.81 -24.53 5.32
CA ALA A 31 21.50 -23.29 6.00
C ALA A 31 21.63 -22.03 5.11
N PRO A 32 22.76 -21.78 4.42
CA PRO A 32 22.87 -20.63 3.52
C PRO A 32 21.97 -20.77 2.29
N LEU A 33 21.73 -21.98 1.78
CA LEU A 33 20.79 -22.23 0.68
C LEU A 33 19.36 -21.83 1.06
N LEU A 34 18.90 -22.22 2.25
CA LEU A 34 17.60 -21.81 2.78
C LEU A 34 17.53 -20.31 3.04
N ALA A 35 18.60 -19.71 3.60
CA ALA A 35 18.67 -18.28 3.81
C ALA A 35 18.56 -17.50 2.49
N LEU A 36 19.25 -17.94 1.44
CA LEU A 36 19.15 -17.41 0.08
C LEU A 36 17.73 -17.56 -0.49
N ALA A 37 17.12 -18.74 -0.36
CA ALA A 37 15.76 -18.98 -0.83
C ALA A 37 14.73 -18.07 -0.14
N VAL A 38 14.82 -17.93 1.19
CA VAL A 38 13.96 -17.05 1.98
C VAL A 38 14.18 -15.59 1.57
N TRP A 39 15.44 -15.16 1.43
CA TRP A 39 15.74 -13.80 1.00
C TRP A 39 15.15 -13.49 -0.39
N TRP A 40 15.23 -14.42 -1.33
CA TRP A 40 14.66 -14.27 -2.67
C TRP A 40 13.13 -14.23 -2.65
N ALA A 41 12.49 -15.10 -1.87
CA ALA A 41 11.04 -15.14 -1.71
C ALA A 41 10.49 -13.84 -1.07
N VAL A 42 11.12 -13.37 0.00
CA VAL A 42 10.71 -12.16 0.74
C VAL A 42 10.95 -10.89 -0.09
N SER A 43 12.11 -10.77 -0.74
CA SER A 43 12.40 -9.62 -1.61
C SER A 43 11.45 -9.54 -2.80
N GLY A 44 11.10 -10.68 -3.39
CA GLY A 44 10.10 -10.78 -4.44
C GLY A 44 8.69 -10.41 -3.98
N SER A 45 8.26 -10.88 -2.80
CA SER A 45 6.90 -10.64 -2.30
C SER A 45 6.65 -9.21 -1.83
N LEU A 46 7.68 -8.51 -1.33
CA LEU A 46 7.56 -7.10 -0.91
C LEU A 46 7.73 -6.09 -2.06
N ALA A 47 8.35 -6.46 -3.19
CA ALA A 47 8.57 -5.55 -4.31
C ALA A 47 7.27 -4.90 -4.87
N PRO A 48 6.15 -5.63 -5.02
CA PRO A 48 4.87 -5.04 -5.43
C PRO A 48 4.33 -4.01 -4.43
N VAL A 49 4.52 -4.25 -3.12
CA VAL A 49 4.08 -3.35 -2.05
C VAL A 49 4.84 -2.02 -2.14
N GLU A 50 6.15 -2.06 -2.35
CA GLU A 50 6.96 -0.85 -2.53
C GLU A 50 6.56 -0.08 -3.80
N ARG A 51 6.14 -0.77 -4.86
CA ARG A 51 5.61 -0.13 -6.07
C ARG A 51 4.33 0.64 -5.77
N VAL A 52 3.39 0.04 -5.03
CA VAL A 52 2.16 0.71 -4.60
C VAL A 52 2.46 1.89 -3.69
N ARG A 53 3.38 1.73 -2.72
CA ARG A 53 3.82 2.83 -1.85
C ARG A 53 4.32 4.03 -2.66
N ARG A 54 5.16 3.78 -3.67
CA ARG A 54 5.69 4.83 -4.55
C ARG A 54 4.63 5.47 -5.44
N GLN A 55 3.60 4.72 -5.85
CA GLN A 55 2.45 5.28 -6.56
C GLN A 55 1.68 6.24 -5.66
N LEU A 56 1.32 5.80 -4.45
CA LEU A 56 0.61 6.65 -3.48
C LEU A 56 1.44 7.90 -3.10
N ALA A 57 2.74 7.76 -2.86
CA ALA A 57 3.61 8.87 -2.46
C ALA A 57 3.76 9.97 -3.54
N LYS A 58 3.49 9.64 -4.81
CA LYS A 58 3.56 10.60 -5.92
C LYS A 58 2.22 11.23 -6.28
N ARG A 59 1.11 10.75 -5.69
CA ARG A 59 -0.22 11.28 -6.00
C ARG A 59 -0.43 12.63 -5.34
N GLN A 60 -1.08 13.51 -6.08
CA GLN A 60 -1.58 14.78 -5.56
C GLN A 60 -2.87 14.53 -4.78
N ALA A 61 -3.26 15.47 -3.90
CA ALA A 61 -4.43 15.33 -3.04
C ALA A 61 -5.74 15.07 -3.80
N ASP A 62 -5.79 15.51 -5.06
CA ASP A 62 -6.99 15.48 -5.91
C ASP A 62 -7.02 14.24 -6.83
N ASP A 63 -5.95 13.44 -6.84
CA ASP A 63 -5.82 12.24 -7.66
C ASP A 63 -6.43 11.03 -6.94
N LEU A 64 -7.74 10.85 -7.14
CA LEU A 64 -8.56 9.76 -6.60
C LEU A 64 -8.61 8.54 -7.54
N SER A 65 -7.67 8.42 -8.49
CA SER A 65 -7.65 7.26 -9.41
C SER A 65 -7.46 5.93 -8.65
N PRO A 66 -7.98 4.80 -9.13
CA PRO A 66 -7.80 3.52 -8.45
C PRO A 66 -6.32 3.11 -8.41
N VAL A 67 -5.91 2.47 -7.32
CA VAL A 67 -4.58 1.88 -7.12
C VAL A 67 -4.61 0.46 -7.67
N ASN A 68 -3.59 0.08 -8.45
CA ASN A 68 -3.52 -1.25 -9.05
C ASN A 68 -3.13 -2.32 -8.01
N ALA A 69 -4.02 -3.30 -7.79
CA ALA A 69 -3.84 -4.37 -6.81
C ALA A 69 -3.39 -5.72 -7.41
N GLY A 70 -3.20 -5.82 -8.73
CA GLY A 70 -3.09 -7.10 -9.44
C GLY A 70 -1.83 -7.92 -9.14
N ALA A 71 -0.78 -7.30 -8.60
CA ALA A 71 0.48 -7.98 -8.24
C ALA A 71 0.74 -8.02 -6.72
N LEU A 72 -0.23 -7.63 -5.90
CA LEU A 72 -0.06 -7.59 -4.44
C LEU A 72 -0.23 -8.99 -3.82
N PRO A 73 0.52 -9.28 -2.75
CA PRO A 73 0.24 -10.42 -1.88
C PRO A 73 -1.21 -10.40 -1.41
N ASP A 74 -1.79 -11.59 -1.22
CA ASP A 74 -3.20 -11.74 -0.85
C ASP A 74 -3.53 -11.11 0.51
N GLU A 75 -2.53 -10.98 1.39
CA GLU A 75 -2.65 -10.31 2.68
C GLU A 75 -2.78 -8.78 2.57
N VAL A 76 -2.20 -8.18 1.53
CA VAL A 76 -2.18 -6.71 1.33
C VAL A 76 -3.29 -6.25 0.39
N ARG A 77 -3.70 -7.11 -0.55
CA ARG A 77 -4.79 -6.83 -1.52
C ARG A 77 -6.05 -6.23 -0.88
N PRO A 78 -6.65 -6.81 0.18
CA PRO A 78 -7.89 -6.27 0.76
C PRO A 78 -7.74 -4.85 1.32
N MET A 79 -6.56 -4.47 1.83
CA MET A 79 -6.33 -3.10 2.31
C MET A 79 -6.34 -2.09 1.15
N VAL A 80 -5.80 -2.46 -0.01
CA VAL A 80 -5.80 -1.59 -1.20
C VAL A 80 -7.20 -1.48 -1.80
N ASP A 81 -7.99 -2.55 -1.73
CA ASP A 81 -9.39 -2.52 -2.17
C ASP A 81 -10.22 -1.57 -1.31
N GLU A 82 -10.07 -1.61 0.01
CA GLU A 82 -10.73 -0.67 0.93
C GLU A 82 -10.29 0.79 0.70
N LEU A 83 -9.01 1.03 0.41
CA LEU A 83 -8.53 2.35 0.03
C LEU A 83 -9.18 2.86 -1.26
N ASN A 84 -9.32 1.99 -2.26
CA ASN A 84 -9.99 2.34 -3.51
C ASN A 84 -11.48 2.66 -3.29
N LEU A 85 -12.16 1.90 -2.42
CA LEU A 85 -13.54 2.20 -2.03
C LEU A 85 -13.66 3.56 -1.32
N LEU A 86 -12.71 3.93 -0.48
CA LEU A 86 -12.67 5.24 0.16
C LEU A 86 -12.49 6.36 -0.88
N PHE A 87 -11.54 6.20 -1.82
CA PHE A 87 -11.33 7.18 -2.89
C PHE A 87 -12.59 7.39 -3.74
N GLU A 88 -13.30 6.30 -4.04
CA GLU A 88 -14.56 6.37 -4.77
C GLU A 88 -15.64 7.16 -4.00
N ARG A 89 -15.76 6.94 -2.68
CA ARG A 89 -16.71 7.71 -1.84
C ARG A 89 -16.35 9.20 -1.79
N VAL A 90 -15.07 9.53 -1.69
CA VAL A 90 -14.59 10.92 -1.68
C VAL A 90 -14.90 11.59 -3.03
N ARG A 91 -14.69 10.87 -4.14
CA ARG A 91 -15.01 11.36 -5.49
C ARG A 91 -16.50 11.70 -5.61
N GLN A 92 -17.37 10.79 -5.19
CA GLN A 92 -18.82 11.00 -5.21
C GLN A 92 -19.26 12.20 -4.36
N ALA A 93 -18.66 12.38 -3.17
CA ALA A 93 -18.96 13.52 -2.31
C ALA A 93 -18.55 14.86 -2.95
N PHE A 94 -17.38 14.90 -3.60
CA PHE A 94 -16.92 16.09 -4.33
C PHE A 94 -17.81 16.42 -5.53
N GLU A 95 -18.20 15.42 -6.32
CA GLU A 95 -19.11 15.58 -7.45
C GLU A 95 -20.46 16.15 -6.98
N ALA A 96 -21.04 15.59 -5.90
CA ALA A 96 -22.29 16.08 -5.33
C ALA A 96 -22.19 17.53 -4.83
N GLN A 97 -21.08 17.90 -4.19
CA GLN A 97 -20.85 19.26 -3.72
C GLN A 97 -20.74 20.25 -4.90
N GLN A 98 -20.06 19.89 -5.98
CA GLN A 98 -19.95 20.75 -7.17
C GLN A 98 -21.32 20.98 -7.81
N HIS A 99 -22.13 19.93 -7.95
CA HIS A 99 -23.49 20.04 -8.47
C HIS A 99 -24.35 20.95 -7.59
N PHE A 100 -24.34 20.76 -6.27
CA PHE A 100 -25.10 21.60 -5.34
C PHE A 100 -24.72 23.09 -5.45
N VAL A 101 -23.42 23.40 -5.52
CA VAL A 101 -22.96 24.79 -5.67
C VAL A 101 -23.39 25.39 -7.01
N ALA A 102 -23.31 24.62 -8.08
CA ALA A 102 -23.72 25.05 -9.42
C ALA A 102 -25.24 25.32 -9.49
N ASP A 103 -26.03 24.46 -8.87
CA ASP A 103 -27.48 24.58 -8.80
C ASP A 103 -27.90 25.76 -7.92
N ALA A 104 -27.30 25.92 -6.73
CA ALA A 104 -27.57 27.04 -5.84
C ALA A 104 -27.26 28.39 -6.50
N ALA A 105 -26.18 28.48 -7.28
CA ALA A 105 -25.84 29.70 -8.01
C ALA A 105 -26.88 30.05 -9.10
N HIS A 106 -27.43 29.05 -9.79
CA HIS A 106 -28.52 29.24 -10.76
C HIS A 106 -29.83 29.62 -10.08
N GLU A 107 -30.21 28.87 -9.04
CA GLU A 107 -31.44 29.06 -8.27
C GLU A 107 -31.50 30.45 -7.61
N LEU A 108 -30.38 31.03 -7.18
CA LEU A 108 -30.35 32.39 -6.59
C LEU A 108 -30.42 33.51 -7.63
N ARG A 109 -30.03 33.25 -8.88
CA ARG A 109 -30.03 34.26 -9.95
C ARG A 109 -31.45 34.66 -10.35
N SER A 110 -32.37 33.69 -10.35
CA SER A 110 -33.79 33.87 -10.69
C SER A 110 -34.56 34.77 -9.70
N PRO A 111 -34.54 34.55 -8.37
CA PRO A 111 -35.19 35.43 -7.40
C PRO A 111 -34.51 36.79 -7.30
N LEU A 112 -33.18 36.89 -7.46
CA LEU A 112 -32.50 38.19 -7.50
C LEU A 112 -32.92 39.03 -8.73
N ALA A 113 -33.13 38.40 -9.88
CA ALA A 113 -33.66 39.08 -11.06
C ALA A 113 -35.10 39.56 -10.82
N ALA A 114 -35.94 38.74 -10.19
CA ALA A 114 -37.29 39.13 -9.80
C ALA A 114 -37.30 40.32 -8.82
N LEU A 115 -36.43 40.30 -7.81
CA LEU A 115 -36.30 41.38 -6.83
C LEU A 115 -35.84 42.69 -7.50
N LYS A 116 -34.88 42.63 -8.43
CA LYS A 116 -34.44 43.78 -9.23
C LYS A 116 -35.58 44.36 -10.09
N LEU A 117 -36.40 43.50 -10.69
CA LEU A 117 -37.56 43.94 -11.48
C LEU A 117 -38.60 44.66 -10.61
N GLN A 118 -38.85 44.17 -9.41
CA GLN A 118 -39.75 44.85 -8.45
C GLN A 118 -39.23 46.22 -8.03
N LEU A 119 -37.93 46.34 -7.73
CA LEU A 119 -37.30 47.62 -7.41
C LEU A 119 -37.35 48.61 -8.57
N GLN A 120 -37.13 48.15 -9.82
CA GLN A 120 -37.27 49.00 -11.00
C GLN A 120 -38.72 49.46 -11.24
N GLY A 121 -39.70 48.59 -10.97
CA GLY A 121 -41.11 48.95 -11.05
C GLY A 121 -41.49 50.05 -10.06
N LEU A 122 -41.04 49.94 -8.81
CA LEU A 122 -41.26 50.95 -7.77
C LEU A 122 -40.58 52.29 -8.10
N GLN A 123 -39.36 52.26 -8.65
CA GLN A 123 -38.67 53.49 -9.08
C GLN A 123 -39.40 54.21 -10.22
N ARG A 124 -39.98 53.47 -11.17
CA ARG A 124 -40.80 54.06 -12.25
C ARG A 124 -42.12 54.62 -11.74
N ALA A 125 -42.78 53.95 -10.80
CA ALA A 125 -44.03 54.43 -10.22
C ALA A 125 -43.87 55.68 -9.34
N GLY A 126 -42.68 55.90 -8.76
CA GLY A 126 -42.37 57.12 -8.00
C GLY A 126 -41.89 58.30 -8.84
N THR A 127 -41.79 58.15 -10.16
CA THR A 127 -41.39 59.23 -11.11
C THR A 127 -42.54 59.78 -11.95
N GLU A 128 -43.78 59.31 -11.72
CA GLU A 128 -45.04 59.95 -12.15
C GLU A 128 -45.73 60.66 -10.98
#